data_AF-A0A1G8P9N0-F1
#
_entry.id   AF-A0A1G8P9N0-F1
#
_cell.length_a   1.000
_cell.length_b   1.000
_cell.length_c   1.000
_cell.angle_alpha   90.00
_cell.angle_beta   90.00
_cell.angle_gamma   90.00
#
_symmetry.space_group_name_H-M   'P 1'
#
loop_
_entity.id
_entity.type
_entity.pdbx_description
1 polymer ?
#
loop_
_entity_poly.entity_id
_entity_poly.type
_entity_poly.pdbx_seq_one_letter_code
_entity_poly.pdbx_strand_id
1 'polypeptide(L)'
;MSKLDRRVQLLLEPSQYEQLEREAARAGGSVASVIRDAIDARLAAGQDVRAAAADRLLRSAESDDVPGEDWDAVKAGLEAALAGKIS
;
A
#
# COMPACT_ATOMS: atom_id res chain seq x y z
N MET A 1 14.55 -17.03 -14.89
CA MET A 1 13.14 -17.47 -15.00
C MET A 1 12.65 -17.85 -13.61
N SER A 2 11.70 -17.09 -13.05
CA SER A 2 11.07 -17.44 -11.77
C SER A 2 10.21 -18.70 -11.98
N LYS A 3 10.46 -19.77 -11.21
CA LYS A 3 9.61 -20.97 -11.22
C LYS A 3 8.38 -20.69 -10.37
N LEU A 4 7.20 -20.74 -10.99
CA LEU A 4 5.93 -20.74 -10.25
C LEU A 4 5.81 -22.05 -9.48
N ASP A 5 5.83 -21.99 -8.14
CA ASP A 5 5.89 -23.14 -7.24
C ASP A 5 4.60 -23.38 -6.44
N ARG A 6 3.78 -22.34 -6.27
CA ARG A 6 2.48 -22.39 -5.57
C ARG A 6 1.32 -22.24 -6.55
N ARG A 7 0.28 -23.08 -6.40
CA ARG A 7 -0.98 -23.01 -7.16
C ARG A 7 -2.10 -22.48 -6.27
N VAL A 8 -2.86 -21.53 -6.81
CA VAL A 8 -4.08 -21.01 -6.20
C VAL A 8 -5.27 -21.40 -7.07
N GLN A 9 -6.35 -21.85 -6.46
CA GLN A 9 -7.63 -22.11 -7.13
C GLN A 9 -8.61 -21.02 -6.72
N LEU A 10 -9.24 -20.38 -7.71
CA LEU A 10 -10.21 -19.30 -7.53
C LEU A 10 -11.50 -19.68 -8.26
N LEU A 11 -12.64 -19.44 -7.62
CA LEU A 11 -13.93 -19.50 -8.28
C LEU A 11 -14.35 -18.06 -8.60
N LEU A 12 -14.71 -17.83 -9.85
CA LEU A 12 -15.11 -16.52 -10.37
C LEU A 12 -16.52 -16.61 -10.91
N GLU A 13 -17.22 -15.48 -10.88
CA GLU A 13 -18.48 -15.36 -11.61
C GLU A 13 -18.22 -15.51 -13.12
N PRO A 14 -19.15 -16.09 -13.89
CA PRO A 14 -18.96 -16.29 -15.33
C PRO A 14 -18.59 -14.99 -16.07
N SER A 15 -19.26 -13.89 -15.72
CA SER A 15 -19.02 -12.57 -16.33
C SER A 15 -17.62 -12.01 -16.03
N GLN A 16 -17.04 -12.34 -14.88
CA GLN A 16 -15.68 -11.95 -14.52
C GLN A 16 -14.66 -12.75 -15.35
N TYR A 17 -14.90 -14.06 -15.51
CA TYR A 17 -14.03 -14.91 -16.32
C TYR A 17 -14.04 -14.48 -17.79
N GLU A 18 -15.21 -14.17 -18.36
CA GLU A 18 -15.33 -13.64 -19.73
C GLU A 18 -14.59 -12.29 -19.92
N GLN A 19 -14.55 -11.43 -18.91
CA GLN A 19 -13.76 -10.20 -18.96
C GLN A 19 -12.27 -10.52 -19.00
N LEU A 20 -11.80 -11.47 -18.17
CA LEU A 20 -10.41 -11.90 -18.15
C LEU A 20 -9.98 -12.54 -19.48
N GLU A 21 -10.84 -13.33 -20.11
CA GLU A 21 -10.56 -13.92 -21.42
C GLU A 21 -10.39 -12.86 -22.51
N ARG A 22 -11.27 -11.84 -22.52
CA ARG A 22 -11.15 -10.71 -23.44
C ARG A 22 -9.87 -9.91 -23.23
N GLU A 23 -9.49 -9.70 -21.97
CA GLU A 23 -8.23 -9.02 -21.63
C GLU A 23 -7.02 -9.84 -22.09
N ALA A 24 -7.03 -11.14 -21.82
CA ALA A 24 -5.96 -12.06 -22.22
C ALA A 24 -5.79 -12.10 -23.74
N ALA A 25 -6.91 -12.17 -24.48
CA ALA A 25 -6.89 -12.12 -25.95
C ALA A 25 -6.29 -10.80 -26.46
N ARG A 26 -6.65 -9.67 -25.85
CA ARG A 26 -6.13 -8.34 -26.23
C ARG A 26 -4.63 -8.20 -25.95
N ALA A 27 -4.16 -8.75 -24.83
CA ALA A 27 -2.77 -8.71 -24.42
C ALA A 27 -1.90 -9.79 -25.11
N GLY A 28 -2.50 -10.70 -25.89
CA GLY A 28 -1.79 -11.82 -26.52
C GLY A 28 -1.29 -12.85 -25.50
N GLY A 29 -2.00 -13.02 -24.38
CA GLY A 29 -1.59 -13.82 -23.24
C GLY A 29 -2.64 -14.84 -22.78
N SER A 30 -2.52 -15.24 -21.52
CA SER A 30 -3.44 -16.17 -20.87
C SER A 30 -4.19 -15.47 -19.74
N VAL A 31 -5.36 -16.00 -19.35
CA VAL A 31 -6.06 -15.51 -18.15
C VAL A 31 -5.14 -15.53 -16.92
N ALA A 32 -4.28 -16.54 -16.81
CA ALA A 32 -3.31 -16.64 -15.72
C ALA A 32 -2.22 -15.55 -15.75
N SER A 33 -1.82 -15.04 -16.93
CA SER A 33 -0.89 -13.90 -16.99
C SER A 33 -1.58 -12.62 -16.56
N VAL A 34 -2.81 -12.37 -17.03
CA VAL A 34 -3.62 -11.20 -16.63
C VAL A 34 -3.83 -11.16 -15.11
N ILE A 35 -4.17 -12.30 -14.50
CA ILE A 35 -4.34 -12.38 -13.03
C ILE A 35 -3.03 -12.08 -12.30
N ARG A 36 -1.89 -12.60 -12.78
CA ARG A 36 -0.59 -12.31 -12.17
C ARG A 36 -0.23 -10.83 -12.30
N ASP A 37 -0.41 -10.25 -13.48
CA ASP A 37 -0.12 -8.84 -13.71
C ASP A 37 -0.98 -7.94 -12.81
N ALA A 38 -2.25 -8.28 -12.61
CA ALA A 38 -3.14 -7.59 -11.68
C ALA A 38 -2.68 -7.72 -10.21
N ILE A 39 -2.21 -8.90 -9.80
CA ILE A 39 -1.64 -9.12 -8.45
C ILE A 39 -0.39 -8.27 -8.28
N ASP A 40 0.53 -8.33 -9.23
CA ASP A 40 1.80 -7.60 -9.18
C ASP A 40 1.56 -6.09 -9.14
N ALA A 41 0.67 -5.57 -10.00
CA ALA A 41 0.28 -4.16 -9.99
C ALA A 41 -0.32 -3.72 -8.65
N ARG A 42 -1.18 -4.57 -8.05
CA ARG A 42 -1.80 -4.27 -6.75
C ARG A 42 -0.78 -4.25 -5.62
N LEU A 43 0.16 -5.20 -5.62
CA LEU A 43 1.20 -5.28 -4.60
C LEU A 43 2.23 -4.15 -4.74
N ALA A 44 2.65 -3.83 -5.96
CA ALA A 44 3.56 -2.73 -6.25
C ALA A 44 2.96 -1.38 -5.85
N ALA A 45 1.70 -1.11 -6.20
CA ALA A 45 1.03 0.14 -5.81
C ALA A 45 0.98 0.34 -4.29
N GLY A 46 0.85 -0.73 -3.51
CA GLY A 46 0.92 -0.66 -2.04
C GLY A 46 2.32 -0.37 -1.51
N GLN A 47 3.36 -0.86 -2.19
CA GLN A 47 4.75 -0.60 -1.84
C GLN A 47 5.17 0.82 -2.18
N ASP A 48 4.80 1.33 -3.35
CA ASP A 48 5.15 2.69 -3.79
C ASP A 48 4.50 3.75 -2.91
N VAL A 49 3.23 3.58 -2.53
CA VAL A 49 2.56 4.51 -1.62
C VAL A 49 3.22 4.54 -0.24
N ARG A 50 3.62 3.37 0.28
CA ARG A 50 4.31 3.28 1.58
C ARG A 50 5.72 3.84 1.52
N ALA A 51 6.46 3.54 0.46
CA ALA A 51 7.80 4.07 0.24
C ALA A 51 7.77 5.58 0.12
N ALA A 52 6.85 6.14 -0.68
CA ALA A 52 6.69 7.59 -0.84
C ALA A 52 6.21 8.29 0.45
N ALA A 53 5.46 7.60 1.32
CA ALA A 53 5.07 8.13 2.63
C ALA A 53 6.24 8.11 3.62
N ALA A 54 7.01 7.02 3.66
CA ALA A 54 8.20 6.88 4.50
C ALA A 54 9.27 7.91 4.11
N ASP A 55 9.51 8.07 2.81
CA ASP A 55 10.45 9.03 2.25
C ASP A 55 10.05 10.48 2.57
N ARG A 56 8.75 10.81 2.52
CA ARG A 56 8.25 12.12 3.00
C ARG A 56 8.49 12.33 4.50
N LEU A 57 8.26 11.30 5.31
CA LEU A 57 8.48 11.36 6.76
C LEU A 57 9.97 11.55 7.10
N LEU A 58 10.85 10.81 6.44
CA LEU A 58 12.30 10.93 6.65
C LEU A 58 12.82 12.31 6.25
N ARG A 59 12.41 12.84 5.08
CA ARG A 59 12.76 14.22 4.70
C ARG A 59 12.22 15.27 5.67
N SER A 60 11.05 15.04 6.27
CA SER A 60 10.53 15.96 7.29
C SER A 60 11.34 15.96 8.59
N ALA A 61 12.02 14.85 8.89
CA ALA A 61 12.88 14.72 10.06
C ALA A 61 14.31 15.22 9.82
N GLU A 62 14.73 15.39 8.57
CA GLU A 62 16.01 16.02 8.21
C GLU A 62 15.97 17.56 8.36
N SER A 63 14.79 18.13 8.63
CA SER A 63 14.64 19.56 8.87
C SER A 63 14.85 19.87 10.35
N ASP A 64 15.96 20.55 10.59
CA ASP A 64 16.42 21.29 11.78
C ASP A 64 17.09 20.51 12.92
N ASP A 65 18.25 21.06 13.32
CA ASP A 65 18.92 20.87 14.61
C ASP A 65 18.03 21.50 15.70
N VAL A 66 16.90 20.84 15.97
CA VAL A 66 15.94 21.29 16.99
C VAL A 66 16.50 20.89 18.35
N PRO A 67 16.66 21.83 19.30
CA PRO A 67 16.99 21.49 20.68
C PRO A 67 16.03 20.41 21.19
N GLY A 68 16.58 19.35 21.80
CA GLY A 68 15.77 18.22 22.28
C GLY A 68 14.53 18.70 23.02
N GLU A 69 13.36 18.26 22.55
CA GLU A 69 12.07 18.73 23.02
C GLU A 69 11.88 18.39 24.51
N ASP A 70 11.39 19.34 25.30
CA ASP A 70 11.05 19.09 26.71
C ASP A 70 9.81 18.21 26.78
N TRP A 71 10.02 16.93 27.10
CA TRP A 71 8.98 15.92 27.17
C TRP A 71 7.87 16.24 28.17
N ASP A 72 8.18 16.97 29.25
CA ASP A 72 7.16 17.35 30.24
C ASP A 72 6.20 18.39 29.64
N ALA A 73 6.70 19.34 28.85
CA ALA A 73 5.89 20.31 28.13
C ALA A 73 5.05 19.67 27.01
N VAL A 74 5.62 18.73 26.25
CA VAL A 74 4.91 17.98 25.20
C VAL A 74 3.74 17.19 25.79
N LYS A 75 3.99 16.48 26.90
CA LYS A 75 2.97 15.69 27.60
C LYS A 75 1.82 16.56 28.09
N ALA A 76 2.13 17.67 28.76
CA ALA A 76 1.10 18.60 29.26
C ALA A 76 0.22 19.15 28.12
N GLY A 77 0.79 19.46 26.96
CA GLY A 77 0.05 19.90 25.78
C GLY A 77 -0.89 18.82 25.22
N LEU A 78 -0.44 17.57 25.15
CA LEU A 78 -1.27 16.44 24.70
C LEU A 78 -2.44 16.15 25.66
N GLU A 79 -2.21 16.22 26.97
CA GLU A 79 -3.25 16.02 27.98
C GLU A 79 -4.32 17.12 27.93
N ALA A 80 -3.92 18.38 27.73
CA ALA A 80 -4.86 19.48 27.54
C ALA A 80 -5.71 19.33 26.27
N ALA A 81 -5.09 18.92 25.16
CA ALA A 81 -5.80 18.67 23.90
C ALA A 81 -6.78 17.49 23.99
N LEU A 82 -6.43 16.46 24.77
CA LEU A 82 -7.30 15.32 25.03
C LEU A 82 -8.52 15.72 25.87
N ALA A 83 -8.31 16.49 26.95
CA ALA A 83 -9.38 16.99 27.80
C ALA A 83 -10.39 17.86 27.02
N GLY A 84 -9.91 18.71 26.11
CA GLY A 84 -10.76 19.55 25.26
C GLY A 84 -11.58 18.80 24.20
N LYS A 85 -11.23 17.55 23.86
CA LYS A 85 -11.99 16.71 22.91
C LYS A 85 -13.06 15.85 23.58
N ILE A 86 -13.00 15.69 24.90
CA ILE A 86 -13.91 14.84 25.69
C ILE A 86 -14.97 15.69 26.40
N SER A 87 -14.80 17.01 26.47
CA SER A 87 -15.83 17.99 26.86
C SER A 87 -16.80 18.28 25.73
#